data_AF-A0A953ME18-F1
#
_entry.id   AF-A0A953ME18-F1
#
_cell.length_a   1.000
_cell.length_b   1.000
_cell.length_c   1.000
_cell.angle_alpha   90.00
_cell.angle_beta   90.00
_cell.angle_gamma   90.00
#
_symmetry.space_group_name_H-M   'P 1'
#
loop_
_entity.id
_entity.type
_entity.pdbx_description
1 polymer ?
#
loop_
_entity_poly.entity_id
_entity_poly.type
_entity_poly.pdbx_seq_one_letter_code
_entity_poly.pdbx_strand_id
1 'polypeptide(L)'
;MAATKSQKQKFISLRAEGFSFDEIGKRINISKPTLIKWSKEFENEIREIRKNADERFIFEEKIKRKNRAKRLRNELETAYKALEKTKYDKLSKKEIIHLIDKLESKFAELSQIDESEDFYNEVRIGFDDGKDKNSGAKLMEQLMKKRI
;
A
#
# COMPACT_ATOMS: atom_id res chain seq x y z
N MET A 1 31.86 27.82 22.32
CA MET A 1 30.80 28.60 21.65
C MET A 1 29.49 27.85 21.79
N ALA A 2 28.44 28.50 22.27
CA ALA A 2 27.11 27.89 22.34
C ALA A 2 26.54 27.77 20.92
N ALA A 3 25.95 26.61 20.59
CA ALA A 3 25.33 26.43 19.28
C ALA A 3 24.02 27.21 19.17
N THR A 4 23.75 27.70 17.97
CA THR A 4 22.51 28.43 17.67
C THR A 4 21.33 27.47 17.49
N LYS A 5 20.11 27.96 17.74
CA LYS A 5 18.85 27.22 17.47
C LYS A 5 18.79 26.71 16.02
N SER A 6 19.29 27.49 15.07
CA SER A 6 19.37 27.12 13.66
C SER A 6 20.28 25.91 13.39
N GLN A 7 21.44 25.82 14.07
CA GLN A 7 22.34 24.67 13.92
C GLN A 7 21.74 23.38 14.46
N LYS A 8 20.99 23.45 15.56
CA LYS A 8 20.24 22.30 16.10
C LYS A 8 19.16 21.83 15.13
N GLN A 9 18.36 22.75 14.57
CA GLN A 9 17.35 22.40 13.57
C GLN A 9 17.98 21.76 12.32
N LYS A 10 19.10 22.32 11.83
CA LYS A 10 19.83 21.78 10.69
C LYS A 10 20.38 20.38 10.97
N PHE A 11 20.89 20.15 12.19
CA PHE A 11 21.30 18.81 12.62
C PHE A 11 20.14 17.82 12.59
N ILE A 12 18.98 18.19 13.13
CA ILE A 12 17.79 17.32 13.19
C ILE A 12 17.35 16.91 11.78
N SER A 13 17.22 17.87 10.86
CA SER A 13 16.85 17.59 9.47
C SER A 13 17.87 16.67 8.78
N LEU A 14 19.17 17.02 8.83
CA LEU A 14 20.22 16.21 8.20
C LEU A 14 20.33 14.81 8.81
N ARG A 15 20.11 14.69 10.12
CA ARG A 15 20.16 13.39 10.79
C ARG A 15 18.93 12.55 10.44
N ALA A 16 17.75 13.15 10.33
CA ALA A 16 16.54 12.48 9.86
C ALA A 16 16.73 11.91 8.44
N GLU A 17 17.37 12.67 7.56
CA GLU A 17 17.75 12.26 6.18
C GLU A 17 18.82 11.15 6.13
N GLY A 18 19.50 10.87 7.25
CA GLY A 18 20.43 9.73 7.35
C GLY A 18 21.91 10.08 7.30
N PHE A 19 22.28 11.36 7.17
CA PHE A 19 23.68 11.79 7.13
C PHE A 19 24.46 11.37 8.39
N SER A 20 25.75 11.06 8.21
CA SER A 20 26.66 10.70 9.29
C SER A 20 27.07 11.91 10.14
N PHE A 21 27.51 11.67 11.38
CA PHE A 21 27.98 12.76 12.24
C PHE A 21 29.20 13.50 11.66
N ASP A 22 30.07 12.79 10.92
CA ASP A 22 31.25 13.41 10.31
C ASP A 22 30.88 14.35 9.17
N GLU A 23 29.91 13.96 8.32
CA GLU A 23 29.38 14.83 7.27
C GLU A 23 28.65 16.04 7.83
N ILE A 24 27.80 15.82 8.85
CA ILE A 24 27.07 16.92 9.48
C ILE A 24 28.04 17.89 10.16
N GLY A 25 29.02 17.37 10.90
CA GLY A 25 30.02 18.19 11.59
C GLY A 25 30.78 19.12 10.66
N LYS A 26 31.15 18.63 9.46
CA LYS A 26 31.74 19.45 8.39
C LYS A 26 30.78 20.51 7.85
N ARG A 27 29.50 20.18 7.69
CA ARG A 27 28.48 21.09 7.11
C ARG A 27 28.06 22.22 8.03
N ILE A 28 27.92 21.97 9.33
CA ILE A 28 27.42 22.97 10.29
C ILE A 28 28.49 23.48 11.26
N ASN A 29 29.74 23.03 11.07
CA ASN A 29 30.92 23.36 11.86
C ASN A 29 30.74 23.07 13.37
N ILE A 30 30.30 21.86 13.69
CA ILE A 30 30.08 21.39 15.07
C ILE A 30 30.84 20.09 15.31
N SER A 31 31.45 19.97 16.49
CA SER A 31 32.25 18.79 16.84
C SER A 31 31.38 17.53 16.99
N LYS A 32 31.94 16.39 16.58
CA LYS A 32 31.28 15.08 16.66
C LYS A 32 30.74 14.73 18.06
N PRO A 33 31.45 14.97 19.18
CA PRO A 33 30.90 14.72 20.52
C PRO A 33 29.63 15.52 20.81
N THR A 34 29.56 16.76 20.33
CA THR A 34 28.36 17.61 20.46
C THR A 34 27.19 17.05 19.66
N LEU A 35 27.43 16.57 18.44
CA LEU A 35 26.40 15.95 17.60
C LEU A 35 25.88 14.64 18.19
N ILE A 36 26.75 13.84 18.82
CA ILE A 36 26.34 12.62 19.54
C ILE A 36 25.40 12.97 20.69
N LYS A 37 25.71 14.03 21.45
CA LYS A 37 24.83 14.52 22.52
C LYS A 37 23.47 14.97 21.96
N TRP A 38 23.47 15.76 20.88
CA TRP A 38 22.24 16.19 20.22
C TRP A 38 21.44 15.04 19.64
N SER A 39 22.09 13.97 19.17
CA SER A 39 21.40 12.78 18.68
C SER A 39 20.55 12.13 19.77
N LYS A 40 20.98 12.18 21.03
CA LYS A 40 20.20 11.70 22.17
C LYS A 40 19.11 12.71 22.57
N GLU A 41 19.45 14.00 22.57
CA GLU A 41 18.53 15.09 22.92
C GLU A 41 17.31 15.16 21.97
N PHE A 42 17.54 14.97 20.67
CA PHE A 42 16.52 15.10 19.63
C PHE A 42 16.10 13.77 19.01
N GLU A 43 16.33 12.66 19.71
CA GLU A 43 16.06 11.31 19.18
C GLU A 43 14.60 11.15 18.75
N ASN A 44 13.67 11.62 19.57
CA ASN A 44 12.24 11.52 19.29
C ASN A 44 11.84 12.34 18.06
N GLU A 45 12.30 13.59 17.95
CA GLU A 45 12.00 14.46 16.80
C GLU A 45 12.55 13.87 15.49
N ILE A 46 13.80 13.37 15.52
CA ILE A 46 14.41 12.68 14.38
C ILE A 46 13.59 11.44 13.99
N ARG A 47 13.11 10.66 14.97
CA ARG A 47 12.31 9.46 14.76
C ARG A 47 10.93 9.79 14.16
N GLU A 48 10.27 10.82 14.66
CA GLU A 48 8.98 11.28 14.15
C GLU A 48 9.08 11.76 12.69
N ILE A 49 10.11 12.56 12.36
CA ILE A 49 10.33 13.01 10.97
C ILE A 49 10.52 11.81 10.03
N ARG A 50 11.31 10.81 10.43
CA ARG A 50 11.53 9.60 9.62
C ARG A 50 10.25 8.81 9.43
N LYS A 51 9.49 8.58 10.51
CA LYS A 51 8.21 7.88 10.44
C LYS A 51 7.24 8.57 9.49
N ASN A 52 7.11 9.89 9.58
CA ASN A 52 6.24 10.65 8.70
C ASN A 52 6.70 10.57 7.22
N ALA A 53 8.01 10.56 6.97
CA ALA A 53 8.55 10.37 5.63
C ALA A 53 8.24 8.98 5.08
N ASP A 54 8.36 7.92 5.90
CA ASP A 54 8.03 6.54 5.52
C ASP A 54 6.53 6.39 5.22
N GLU A 55 5.66 6.93 6.09
CA GLU A 55 4.21 6.92 5.89
C GLU A 55 3.82 7.63 4.59
N ARG A 56 4.44 8.78 4.32
CA ARG A 56 4.23 9.52 3.07
C ARG A 56 4.68 8.70 1.86
N PHE A 57 5.85 8.06 1.91
CA PHE A 57 6.34 7.20 0.83
C PHE A 57 5.39 6.04 0.54
N ILE A 58 4.94 5.33 1.59
CA ILE A 58 3.97 4.24 1.46
C ILE A 58 2.67 4.73 0.82
N PHE A 59 2.18 5.89 1.24
CA PHE A 59 0.98 6.50 0.68
C PHE A 59 1.14 6.85 -0.81
N GLU A 60 2.24 7.49 -1.19
CA GLU A 60 2.54 7.84 -2.59
C GLU A 60 2.65 6.57 -3.46
N GLU A 61 3.29 5.51 -2.98
CA GLU A 61 3.37 4.23 -3.69
C GLU A 61 1.99 3.57 -3.86
N LYS A 62 1.13 3.61 -2.84
CA LYS A 62 -0.26 3.12 -2.94
C LYS A 62 -1.05 3.89 -4.01
N ILE A 63 -0.90 5.22 -4.08
CA ILE A 63 -1.53 6.05 -5.12
C ILE A 63 -1.03 5.64 -6.52
N LYS A 64 0.28 5.48 -6.69
CA LYS A 64 0.86 5.06 -7.99
C LYS A 64 0.30 3.71 -8.43
N ARG A 65 0.20 2.74 -7.53
CA ARG A 65 -0.39 1.41 -7.80
C ARG A 65 -1.86 1.53 -8.23
N LYS A 66 -2.65 2.32 -7.51
CA LYS A 66 -4.07 2.58 -7.85
C LYS A 66 -4.20 3.22 -9.23
N ASN A 67 -3.37 4.22 -9.54
CA ASN A 67 -3.37 4.90 -10.84
C ASN A 67 -2.99 3.95 -11.98
N ARG A 68 -1.99 3.08 -11.77
CA ARG A 68 -1.62 2.04 -12.74
C ARG A 68 -2.76 1.05 -12.98
N ALA A 69 -3.42 0.58 -11.91
CA ALA A 69 -4.58 -0.30 -12.03
C ALA A 69 -5.74 0.36 -12.80
N LYS A 70 -6.04 1.63 -12.51
CA LYS A 70 -7.07 2.40 -13.24
C LYS A 70 -6.73 2.54 -14.73
N ARG A 71 -5.47 2.85 -15.05
CA ARG A 71 -5.01 2.95 -16.44
C ARG A 71 -5.20 1.62 -17.18
N LEU A 72 -4.75 0.51 -16.58
CA LEU A 72 -4.91 -0.83 -17.16
C LEU A 72 -6.39 -1.20 -17.36
N ARG A 73 -7.25 -0.86 -16.40
CA ARG A 73 -8.70 -1.06 -16.54
C ARG A 73 -9.28 -0.30 -17.74
N ASN A 74 -8.88 0.95 -17.93
CA ASN A 74 -9.34 1.75 -19.08
C ASN A 74 -8.84 1.17 -20.42
N GLU A 75 -7.58 0.72 -20.47
CA GLU A 75 -7.01 0.07 -21.65
C GLU A 75 -7.75 -1.25 -21.96
N LEU A 76 -8.04 -2.05 -20.93
CA LEU A 76 -8.85 -3.27 -21.05
C LEU A 76 -10.25 -2.98 -21.56
N GLU A 77 -10.95 -1.99 -21.01
CA GLU A 77 -12.29 -1.60 -21.46
C GLU A 77 -12.27 -1.16 -22.94
N THR A 78 -11.22 -0.44 -23.35
CA THR A 78 -11.03 -0.06 -24.75
C THR A 78 -10.83 -1.28 -25.64
N ALA A 79 -10.03 -2.26 -25.20
CA ALA A 79 -9.83 -3.51 -25.93
C ALA A 79 -11.13 -4.34 -26.03
N TYR A 80 -11.93 -4.41 -24.95
CA TYR A 80 -13.24 -5.06 -24.96
C TYR A 80 -14.20 -4.39 -25.95
N LYS A 81 -14.28 -3.05 -25.97
CA LYS A 81 -15.10 -2.31 -26.94
C LYS A 81 -14.66 -2.54 -28.39
N ALA A 82 -13.35 -2.72 -28.63
CA ALA A 82 -12.83 -3.08 -29.94
C ALA A 82 -13.23 -4.52 -30.33
N LEU A 83 -13.17 -5.46 -29.39
CA LEU A 83 -13.60 -6.84 -29.59
C LEU A 83 -15.10 -6.94 -29.86
N GLU A 84 -15.95 -6.22 -29.14
CA GLU A 84 -17.41 -6.19 -29.36
C GLU A 84 -17.79 -5.73 -30.78
N LYS A 85 -16.99 -4.84 -31.37
CA LYS A 85 -17.18 -4.34 -32.75
C LYS A 85 -16.58 -5.26 -33.81
N THR A 86 -15.80 -6.26 -33.41
CA THR A 86 -15.14 -7.17 -34.34
C THR A 86 -16.13 -8.25 -34.77
N LYS A 87 -16.35 -8.39 -36.08
CA LYS A 87 -17.12 -9.51 -36.61
C LYS A 87 -16.25 -10.78 -36.50
N TYR A 88 -16.75 -11.78 -35.79
CA TYR A 88 -16.07 -13.07 -35.55
C TYR A 88 -16.10 -14.00 -36.78
N ASP A 89 -16.71 -13.56 -37.87
CA ASP A 89 -16.85 -14.28 -39.15
C ASP A 89 -15.51 -14.50 -39.89
N LYS A 90 -14.46 -13.77 -39.52
CA LYS A 90 -13.11 -13.89 -40.09
C LYS A 90 -12.16 -14.78 -39.29
N LEU A 91 -12.59 -15.30 -38.13
CA LEU A 91 -11.74 -16.15 -37.30
C LEU A 91 -11.80 -17.61 -37.77
N SER A 92 -10.66 -18.28 -37.78
CA SER A 92 -10.61 -19.72 -37.99
C SER A 92 -11.25 -20.46 -36.81
N LYS A 93 -11.76 -21.67 -37.05
CA LYS A 93 -12.33 -22.54 -36.00
C LYS A 93 -11.37 -22.73 -34.81
N LYS A 94 -10.07 -22.81 -35.06
CA LYS A 94 -9.03 -22.96 -34.02
C LYS A 94 -8.92 -21.72 -33.13
N GLU A 95 -9.02 -20.53 -33.71
CA GLU A 95 -8.99 -19.27 -32.96
C GLU A 95 -10.27 -19.07 -32.13
N ILE A 96 -11.42 -19.52 -32.64
CA ILE A 96 -12.70 -19.49 -31.90
C ILE A 96 -12.63 -20.41 -30.68
N ILE A 97 -12.16 -21.65 -30.83
CA ILE A 97 -12.02 -22.59 -29.71
C ILE A 97 -11.06 -22.04 -28.65
N HIS A 98 -9.90 -21.52 -29.06
CA HIS A 98 -8.94 -20.92 -28.12
C HIS A 98 -9.53 -19.72 -27.36
N LEU A 99 -10.36 -18.91 -28.03
CA LEU A 99 -11.05 -17.80 -27.40
C LEU A 99 -12.08 -18.28 -26.37
N ILE A 100 -12.86 -19.31 -26.70
CA ILE A 100 -13.86 -19.91 -25.79
C ILE A 100 -13.17 -20.43 -24.52
N ASP A 101 -12.15 -21.28 -24.66
CA ASP A 101 -11.44 -21.87 -23.51
C ASP A 101 -10.87 -20.79 -22.56
N LYS A 102 -10.34 -19.71 -23.14
CA LYS A 102 -9.78 -18.58 -22.39
C LYS A 102 -10.85 -17.76 -21.68
N LEU A 103 -12.01 -17.59 -22.29
CA LEU A 103 -13.15 -16.89 -21.68
C LEU A 103 -13.77 -17.72 -20.56
N GLU A 104 -13.95 -19.03 -20.75
CA GLU A 104 -14.46 -19.94 -19.72
C GLU A 104 -13.51 -20.01 -18.51
N SER A 105 -12.20 -20.10 -18.73
CA SER A 105 -11.20 -20.07 -17.66
C SER A 105 -11.26 -18.77 -16.85
N LYS A 106 -11.34 -17.62 -17.54
CA LYS A 106 -11.47 -16.32 -16.87
C LYS A 106 -12.80 -16.16 -16.14
N PHE A 107 -13.90 -16.69 -16.69
CA PHE A 107 -15.20 -16.68 -16.03
C PHE A 107 -15.14 -17.46 -14.71
N ALA A 108 -14.55 -18.66 -14.71
CA ALA A 108 -14.36 -19.45 -13.51
C ALA A 108 -13.49 -18.74 -12.45
N GLU A 109 -12.40 -18.09 -12.86
CA GLU A 109 -11.57 -17.26 -11.97
C GLU A 109 -12.38 -16.12 -11.34
N LEU A 110 -13.18 -15.40 -12.13
CA LEU A 110 -14.00 -14.28 -11.66
C LEU A 110 -15.15 -14.74 -10.74
N SER A 111 -15.77 -15.88 -11.01
CA SER A 111 -16.81 -16.45 -10.14
C SER A 111 -16.29 -16.90 -8.78
N GLN A 112 -15.01 -17.29 -8.68
CA GLN A 112 -14.38 -17.61 -7.39
C GLN A 112 -13.98 -16.38 -6.57
N ILE A 113 -13.72 -15.25 -7.23
CA ILE A 113 -13.44 -13.97 -6.57
C ILE A 113 -14.70 -13.44 -5.87
N ASP A 114 -15.88 -13.61 -6.49
CA ASP A 114 -17.18 -13.18 -5.93
C ASP A 114 -17.56 -13.92 -4.63
N GLU A 115 -17.14 -15.18 -4.47
CA GLU A 115 -17.40 -15.97 -3.25
C GLU A 115 -16.42 -15.66 -2.09
N SER A 116 -15.30 -14.98 -2.36
CA SER A 116 -14.23 -14.78 -1.37
C SER A 116 -14.02 -13.33 -0.95
N GLU A 117 -14.48 -12.34 -1.73
CA GLU A 117 -14.12 -10.94 -1.46
C GLU A 117 -15.19 -10.17 -0.65
N ASP A 118 -16.48 -10.53 -0.71
CA ASP A 118 -17.54 -9.85 0.08
C ASP A 118 -17.65 -10.41 1.52
N PHE A 119 -17.47 -11.72 1.72
CA PHE A 119 -17.57 -12.32 3.05
C PHE A 119 -16.41 -11.94 3.99
N TYR A 120 -15.20 -11.77 3.45
CA TYR A 120 -14.01 -11.45 4.26
C TYR A 120 -13.86 -9.95 4.54
N ASN A 121 -14.38 -9.08 3.66
CA ASN A 121 -14.26 -7.63 3.84
C ASN A 121 -15.37 -7.02 4.70
N GLU A 122 -16.59 -7.57 4.71
CA GLU A 122 -17.64 -7.12 5.65
C GLU A 122 -17.36 -7.51 7.10
N VAL A 123 -16.76 -8.68 7.35
CA VAL A 123 -16.41 -9.14 8.71
C VAL A 123 -15.22 -8.37 9.29
N ARG A 124 -14.31 -7.86 8.44
CA ARG A 124 -13.09 -7.17 8.90
C ARG A 124 -13.31 -5.69 9.22
N ILE A 125 -14.28 -5.03 8.59
CA ILE A 125 -14.54 -3.59 8.80
C ILE A 125 -15.46 -3.36 10.02
N GLY A 126 -16.20 -4.38 10.47
CA GLY A 126 -17.11 -4.28 11.62
C GLY A 126 -16.52 -4.53 13.02
N PHE A 127 -15.22 -4.83 13.16
CA PHE A 127 -14.64 -5.35 14.41
C PHE A 127 -13.28 -4.75 14.79
N ASP A 128 -13.15 -3.43 14.77
CA ASP A 128 -12.00 -2.76 15.43
C ASP A 128 -12.41 -1.65 16.41
N ASP A 129 -13.53 -1.86 17.12
CA ASP A 129 -13.87 -1.14 18.35
C ASP A 129 -13.47 -1.98 19.58
N GLY A 130 -12.21 -2.40 19.64
CA GLY A 130 -11.41 -2.61 20.86
C GLY A 130 -11.98 -3.31 22.11
N LYS A 131 -13.10 -4.06 22.10
CA LYS A 131 -13.71 -4.57 23.35
C LYS A 131 -14.15 -6.02 23.43
N ASP A 132 -14.09 -6.85 22.40
CA ASP A 132 -14.33 -8.29 22.60
C ASP A 132 -13.61 -9.16 21.56
N LYS A 133 -12.63 -9.92 22.03
CA LYS A 133 -11.80 -10.81 21.18
C LYS A 133 -12.55 -12.08 20.74
N ASN A 134 -13.74 -12.35 21.28
CA ASN A 134 -14.47 -13.60 21.02
C ASN A 134 -15.88 -13.43 20.42
N SER A 135 -16.31 -12.19 20.14
CA SER A 135 -17.63 -11.91 19.58
C SER A 135 -17.79 -12.42 18.13
N GLY A 136 -16.77 -12.18 17.29
CA GLY A 136 -16.79 -12.61 15.89
C GLY A 136 -16.86 -14.13 15.71
N ALA A 137 -16.10 -14.90 16.50
CA ALA A 137 -16.11 -16.36 16.44
C ALA A 137 -17.47 -16.97 16.82
N LYS A 138 -18.17 -16.36 17.78
CA LYS A 138 -19.47 -16.82 18.28
C LYS A 138 -20.61 -16.54 17.29
N LEU A 139 -20.53 -15.42 16.56
CA LEU A 139 -21.45 -15.08 15.48
C LEU A 139 -21.26 -16.02 14.27
N MET A 140 -20.00 -16.35 13.94
CA MET A 140 -19.66 -17.32 12.90
C MET A 140 -20.25 -18.71 13.20
N GLU A 141 -20.16 -19.18 14.45
CA GLU A 141 -20.75 -20.46 14.86
C GLU A 141 -22.29 -20.48 14.72
N GLN A 142 -22.95 -19.34 14.98
CA GLN A 142 -24.41 -19.21 14.84
C GLN A 142 -24.87 -19.15 13.38
N LEU A 143 -24.11 -18.48 12.50
CA LEU A 143 -24.43 -18.39 11.08
C LEU A 143 -24.18 -19.71 10.36
N MET A 144 -23.15 -20.46 10.76
CA MET A 144 -22.87 -21.82 10.28
C MET A 144 -23.99 -22.80 10.69
N LYS A 145 -24.50 -22.72 11.92
CA LYS A 145 -25.61 -23.56 12.42
C LYS A 145 -26.96 -23.26 11.76
N LYS A 146 -27.14 -22.11 11.13
CA LYS A 146 -28.37 -21.75 10.40
C LYS A 146 -28.41 -22.24 8.95
N ARG A 147 -27.33 -22.87 8.45
CA ARG A 147 -27.18 -23.28 7.05
C ARG A 147 -27.16 -24.81 6.83
N ILE A 148 -27.60 -25.57 7.83
CA ILE A 148 -27.98 -27.00 7.74
C ILE A 148 -29.49 -27.07 7.99
#